data_AF-A0A529CR88-F1
#
_entry.id   AF-A0A529CR88-F1
#
_cell.length_a   1.000
_cell.length_b   1.000
_cell.length_c   1.000
_cell.angle_alpha   90.00
_cell.angle_beta   90.00
_cell.angle_gamma   90.00
#
_symmetry.space_group_name_H-M   'P 1'
#
loop_
_entity.id
_entity.type
_entity.pdbx_description
1 polymer ?
#
loop_
_entity_poly.entity_id
_entity_poly.type
_entity_poly.pdbx_seq_one_letter_code
_entity_poly.pdbx_strand_id
1 'polypeptide(L)'
;MVGIAWGSSNPGKDLPPLAAWRNLIGRPDLRFVSLQYGQIETDLKILTDGEPERILHDRSVDQLVDMDLFAAQVAAMDAVVTISNTGAHLAGALGIPSVFILGDGFKRSWPVEGDRTPYYPSAVLVSKRERPWSVVMDEAESILAPWVTKVSG
;
A
#
# COMPACT_ATOMS: atom_id res chain seq x y z
N MET A 1 5.51 1.01 -11.77
CA MET A 1 4.44 0.16 -11.23
C MET A 1 4.15 0.59 -9.80
N VAL A 2 2.93 0.37 -9.29
CA VAL A 2 2.55 0.72 -7.91
C VAL A 2 2.38 -0.56 -7.09
N GLY A 3 3.16 -0.70 -6.03
CA GLY A 3 3.03 -1.81 -5.08
C GLY A 3 1.91 -1.55 -4.08
N ILE A 4 1.08 -2.55 -3.78
CA ILE A 4 -0.01 -2.41 -2.80
C ILE A 4 -0.05 -3.55 -1.78
N ALA A 5 -0.38 -3.22 -0.53
CA ALA A 5 -0.67 -4.21 0.50
C ALA A 5 -1.73 -3.68 1.48
N TRP A 6 -2.83 -4.42 1.59
CA TRP A 6 -4.11 -3.98 2.17
C TRP A 6 -4.45 -4.62 3.52
N GLY A 7 -3.77 -5.69 3.88
CA GLY A 7 -4.12 -6.58 4.99
C GLY A 7 -3.02 -6.75 6.02
N SER A 8 -3.45 -7.20 7.22
CA SER A 8 -2.56 -7.53 8.32
C SER A 8 -3.07 -8.75 9.10
N SER A 9 -2.17 -9.64 9.53
CA SER A 9 -2.50 -10.77 10.41
C SER A 9 -2.88 -10.37 11.84
N ASN A 10 -2.58 -9.14 12.25
CA ASN A 10 -3.07 -8.57 13.51
C ASN A 10 -4.57 -8.20 13.40
N PRO A 11 -5.48 -8.93 14.07
CA PRO A 11 -6.93 -8.76 13.94
C PRO A 11 -7.47 -7.48 14.60
N GLY A 12 -6.67 -6.81 15.44
CA GLY A 12 -7.08 -5.60 16.15
C GLY A 12 -6.88 -4.30 15.37
N LYS A 13 -6.47 -4.38 14.09
CA LYS A 13 -6.28 -3.18 13.26
C LYS A 13 -7.58 -2.77 12.59
N ASP A 14 -7.87 -1.48 12.66
CA ASP A 14 -8.83 -0.85 11.78
C ASP A 14 -8.18 -0.69 10.39
N LEU A 15 -8.77 -1.34 9.38
CA LEU A 15 -8.22 -1.42 8.02
C LEU A 15 -9.27 -1.01 7.00
N PRO A 16 -8.87 -0.43 5.84
CA PRO A 16 -9.81 -0.18 4.77
C PRO A 16 -10.42 -1.52 4.31
N PRO A 17 -11.75 -1.60 4.14
CA PRO A 17 -12.36 -2.77 3.53
C PRO A 17 -11.81 -2.94 2.12
N LEU A 18 -11.69 -4.17 1.63
CA LEU A 18 -11.14 -4.47 0.30
C LEU A 18 -11.82 -3.65 -0.82
N ALA A 19 -13.15 -3.47 -0.74
CA ALA A 19 -13.89 -2.68 -1.72
C ALA A 19 -13.46 -1.20 -1.78
N ALA A 20 -12.90 -0.63 -0.71
CA ALA A 20 -12.43 0.77 -0.70
C ALA A 20 -11.19 0.99 -1.59
N TRP A 21 -10.46 -0.07 -1.95
CA TRP A 21 -9.30 0.02 -2.84
C TRP A 21 -9.68 0.05 -4.33
N ARG A 22 -10.92 -0.31 -4.67
CA ARG A 22 -11.37 -0.48 -6.06
C ARG A 22 -11.17 0.77 -6.92
N ASN A 23 -11.42 1.96 -6.37
CA ASN A 23 -11.24 3.21 -7.11
C ASN A 23 -9.79 3.39 -7.54
N LEU A 24 -8.86 3.25 -6.59
CA LEU A 24 -7.42 3.33 -6.86
C LEU A 24 -6.98 2.26 -7.86
N ILE A 25 -7.35 1.00 -7.63
CA ILE A 25 -6.97 -0.15 -8.48
C ILE A 25 -7.59 -0.02 -9.88
N GLY A 26 -8.74 0.60 -10.00
CA GLY A 26 -9.44 0.85 -11.26
C GLY A 26 -8.66 1.72 -12.24
N ARG A 27 -7.72 2.57 -11.77
CA ARG A 27 -6.97 3.57 -12.55
C ARG A 27 -6.21 3.01 -13.77
N PRO A 28 -6.74 3.09 -15.00
CA PRO A 28 -6.24 2.33 -16.16
C PRO A 28 -4.83 2.74 -16.60
N ASP A 29 -4.41 3.94 -16.22
CA ASP A 29 -3.08 4.50 -16.42
C ASP A 29 -2.00 3.87 -15.52
N LEU A 30 -2.40 3.12 -14.48
CA LEU A 30 -1.51 2.51 -13.51
C LEU A 30 -1.48 0.98 -13.62
N ARG A 31 -0.31 0.41 -13.31
CA ARG A 31 -0.08 -1.03 -13.17
C ARG A 31 0.20 -1.34 -11.71
N PHE A 32 -0.59 -2.23 -11.12
CA PHE A 32 -0.51 -2.59 -9.71
C PHE A 32 0.19 -3.94 -9.52
N VAL A 33 0.96 -4.04 -8.44
CA VAL A 33 1.62 -5.28 -7.99
C VAL A 33 1.19 -5.55 -6.56
N SER A 34 0.77 -6.77 -6.27
CA SER A 34 0.51 -7.20 -4.91
C SER A 34 1.83 -7.37 -4.15
N LEU A 35 1.97 -6.63 -3.06
CA LEU A 35 3.01 -6.80 -2.03
C LEU A 35 2.43 -7.45 -0.76
N GLN A 36 1.20 -7.97 -0.84
CA GLN A 36 0.48 -8.54 0.28
C GLN A 36 0.97 -9.97 0.56
N TYR A 37 1.29 -10.24 1.83
CA TYR A 37 1.55 -11.61 2.29
C TYR A 37 0.27 -12.40 2.54
N GLY A 38 0.43 -13.73 2.59
CA GLY A 38 -0.63 -14.66 2.95
C GLY A 38 -1.40 -15.16 1.74
N GLN A 39 -2.54 -15.80 2.00
CA GLN A 39 -3.46 -16.29 0.97
C GLN A 39 -4.35 -15.13 0.54
N ILE A 40 -4.26 -14.72 -0.73
CA ILE A 40 -4.84 -13.47 -1.22
C ILE A 40 -5.79 -13.64 -2.40
N GLU A 41 -5.99 -14.85 -2.89
CA GLU A 41 -6.74 -15.12 -4.12
C GLU A 41 -8.18 -14.60 -4.07
N THR A 42 -8.82 -14.74 -2.92
CA THR A 42 -10.16 -14.19 -2.68
C THR A 42 -10.13 -12.67 -2.61
N ASP A 43 -9.12 -12.10 -1.93
CA ASP A 43 -8.97 -10.67 -1.79
C ASP A 43 -8.78 -10.00 -3.14
N LEU A 44 -7.93 -10.56 -4.00
CA LEU A 44 -7.69 -10.07 -5.36
C LEU A 44 -9.00 -9.96 -6.14
N LYS A 45 -9.90 -10.95 -6.06
CA LYS A 45 -11.22 -10.88 -6.72
C LYS A 45 -12.08 -9.74 -6.17
N ILE A 46 -12.07 -9.52 -4.86
CA ILE A 46 -12.89 -8.45 -4.24
C ILE A 46 -12.32 -7.07 -4.59
N LEU A 47 -11.00 -6.91 -4.52
CA LEU A 47 -10.25 -5.67 -4.82
C LEU A 47 -10.43 -5.21 -6.27
N THR A 48 -10.62 -6.15 -7.19
CA THR A 48 -10.68 -5.93 -8.64
C THR A 48 -12.08 -6.10 -9.23
N ASP A 49 -13.10 -6.27 -8.37
CA ASP A 49 -14.48 -6.54 -8.78
C ASP A 49 -14.65 -7.73 -9.74
N GLY A 50 -13.81 -8.76 -9.57
CA GLY A 50 -13.85 -10.00 -10.34
C GLY A 50 -12.76 -10.15 -11.41
N GLU A 51 -11.90 -9.14 -11.60
CA GLU A 51 -10.80 -9.12 -12.58
C GLU A 51 -9.41 -9.20 -11.92
N PRO A 52 -9.03 -10.33 -11.26
CA PRO A 52 -7.84 -10.42 -10.44
C PRO A 52 -6.52 -10.11 -11.20
N GLU A 53 -6.48 -10.29 -12.52
CA GLU A 53 -5.36 -9.93 -13.40
C GLU A 53 -5.06 -8.43 -13.44
N ARG A 54 -5.95 -7.58 -12.92
CA ARG A 54 -5.73 -6.14 -12.76
C ARG A 54 -4.57 -5.81 -11.82
N ILE A 55 -4.26 -6.75 -10.92
CA ILE A 55 -3.13 -6.70 -10.00
C ILE A 55 -2.19 -7.85 -10.34
N LEU A 56 -0.94 -7.53 -10.67
CA LEU A 56 0.09 -8.54 -10.84
C LEU A 56 0.41 -9.15 -9.48
N HIS A 57 0.22 -10.46 -9.35
CA HIS A 57 0.65 -11.21 -8.18
C HIS A 57 1.76 -12.19 -8.56
N ASP A 58 2.99 -11.85 -8.18
CA ASP A 58 4.15 -12.69 -8.42
C ASP A 58 4.23 -13.79 -7.36
N ARG A 59 3.86 -15.01 -7.75
CA ARG A 59 3.86 -16.19 -6.87
C ARG A 59 5.25 -16.70 -6.54
N SER A 60 6.30 -16.18 -7.16
CA SER A 60 7.68 -16.54 -6.83
C SER A 60 8.23 -15.76 -5.63
N VAL A 61 7.54 -14.68 -5.22
CA VAL A 61 7.93 -13.83 -4.10
C VAL A 61 7.03 -14.08 -2.89
N ASP A 62 7.62 -14.59 -1.81
CA ASP A 62 6.95 -14.73 -0.51
C ASP A 62 7.78 -14.05 0.58
N GLN A 63 7.31 -12.89 1.05
CA GLN A 63 7.99 -12.11 2.09
C GLN A 63 8.08 -12.80 3.46
N LEU A 64 7.30 -13.85 3.69
CA LEU A 64 7.37 -14.66 4.92
C LEU A 64 8.48 -15.71 4.86
N VAL A 65 9.02 -15.98 3.66
CA VAL A 65 10.06 -16.98 3.40
C VAL A 65 11.37 -16.32 3.00
N ASP A 66 11.33 -15.34 2.09
CA ASP A 66 12.50 -14.68 1.52
C ASP A 66 12.31 -13.15 1.51
N MET A 67 12.91 -12.49 2.51
CA MET A 67 12.84 -11.04 2.67
C MET A 67 13.68 -10.31 1.61
N ASP A 68 14.77 -10.91 1.13
CA ASP A 68 15.67 -10.27 0.16
C ASP A 68 14.98 -10.21 -1.21
N LEU A 69 14.31 -11.29 -1.61
CA LEU A 69 13.52 -11.32 -2.83
C LEU A 69 12.33 -10.35 -2.76
N PHE A 70 11.67 -10.26 -1.60
CA PHE A 70 10.62 -9.26 -1.39
C PHE A 70 11.18 -7.83 -1.46
N ALA A 71 12.34 -7.55 -0.87
CA ALA A 71 13.00 -6.26 -0.95
C ALA A 71 13.32 -5.87 -2.41
N ALA A 72 13.79 -6.84 -3.22
CA ALA A 72 14.01 -6.62 -4.64
C ALA A 72 12.71 -6.25 -5.39
N GLN A 73 11.60 -6.92 -5.07
CA GLN A 73 10.29 -6.58 -5.66
C GLN A 73 9.81 -5.20 -5.22
N VAL A 74 9.93 -4.85 -3.94
CA VAL A 74 9.56 -3.52 -3.43
C VAL A 74 10.42 -2.44 -4.08
N ALA A 75 11.72 -2.66 -4.21
CA ALA A 75 12.66 -1.73 -4.83
C ALA A 75 12.37 -1.46 -6.32
N ALA A 76 11.67 -2.37 -7.00
CA ALA A 76 11.27 -2.21 -8.39
C ALA A 76 10.01 -1.34 -8.58
N MET A 77 9.35 -0.90 -7.50
CA MET A 77 8.14 -0.09 -7.57
C MET A 77 8.46 1.40 -7.74
N ASP A 78 7.63 2.12 -8.51
CA ASP A 78 7.70 3.59 -8.60
C ASP A 78 7.18 4.23 -7.31
N ALA A 79 6.17 3.58 -6.71
CA ALA A 79 5.57 3.98 -5.44
C ALA A 79 4.89 2.79 -4.75
N VAL A 80 4.65 2.90 -3.44
CA VAL A 80 3.93 1.91 -2.65
C VAL A 80 2.74 2.55 -1.93
N VAL A 81 1.56 1.92 -1.96
CA VAL A 81 0.41 2.29 -1.12
C VAL A 81 0.09 1.12 -0.21
N THR A 82 0.24 1.30 1.09
CA THR A 82 0.10 0.20 2.03
C THR A 82 -0.44 0.64 3.37
N ILE A 83 -1.10 -0.28 4.08
CA ILE A 83 -1.40 -0.10 5.50
C ILE A 83 -0.12 -0.22 6.35
N SER A 84 -0.18 0.15 7.62
CA SER A 84 0.92 -0.08 8.57
C SER A 84 1.23 -1.59 8.76
N ASN A 85 2.08 -2.18 7.93
CA ASN A 85 2.58 -3.56 8.01
C ASN A 85 4.08 -3.65 7.65
N THR A 86 4.61 -4.87 7.50
CA THR A 86 6.01 -5.10 7.12
C THR A 86 6.39 -4.43 5.79
N GLY A 87 5.48 -4.40 4.81
CA GLY A 87 5.68 -3.73 3.53
C GLY A 87 5.91 -2.21 3.68
N ALA A 88 5.22 -1.55 4.62
CA ALA A 88 5.44 -0.14 4.92
C ALA A 88 6.89 0.12 5.38
N HIS A 89 7.37 -0.69 6.34
CA HIS A 89 8.73 -0.55 6.86
C HIS A 89 9.79 -0.78 5.79
N LEU A 90 9.61 -1.80 4.96
CA LEU A 90 10.58 -2.14 3.93
C LEU A 90 10.61 -1.08 2.81
N ALA A 91 9.44 -0.65 2.33
CA ALA A 91 9.36 0.41 1.32
C ALA A 91 9.97 1.73 1.82
N GLY A 92 9.69 2.09 3.07
CA GLY A 92 10.28 3.26 3.71
C GLY A 92 11.79 3.16 3.88
N ALA A 93 12.31 2.00 4.28
CA ALA A 93 13.74 1.76 4.44
C ALA A 93 14.50 1.78 3.09
N LEU A 94 13.86 1.32 2.02
CA LEU A 94 14.39 1.37 0.65
C LEU A 94 14.26 2.75 0.00
N GLY A 95 13.64 3.72 0.68
CA GLY A 95 13.46 5.08 0.17
C GLY A 95 12.43 5.19 -0.96
N ILE A 96 11.57 4.18 -1.14
CA ILE A 96 10.53 4.19 -2.17
C ILE A 96 9.43 5.19 -1.77
N PRO A 97 8.96 6.07 -2.67
CA PRO A 97 7.84 6.95 -2.41
C PRO A 97 6.63 6.14 -1.93
N SER A 98 6.10 6.46 -0.75
CA SER A 98 5.11 5.58 -0.11
C SER A 98 3.96 6.34 0.54
N VAL A 99 2.75 5.83 0.38
CA VAL A 99 1.59 6.23 1.18
C VAL A 99 1.30 5.17 2.24
N PHE A 100 1.36 5.55 3.51
CA PHE A 100 1.04 4.70 4.64
C PHE A 100 -0.36 5.03 5.17
N ILE A 101 -1.30 4.12 4.97
CA ILE A 101 -2.67 4.25 5.44
C ILE A 101 -2.75 3.75 6.88
N LEU A 102 -3.19 4.62 7.79
CA LEU A 102 -3.27 4.36 9.21
C LEU A 102 -4.73 4.40 9.66
N GLY A 103 -5.23 3.29 10.19
CA GLY A 103 -6.57 3.22 10.79
C GLY A 103 -6.68 3.90 12.15
N ASP A 104 -7.89 3.99 12.66
CA ASP A 104 -8.13 4.48 14.00
C ASP A 104 -7.52 3.51 15.04
N GLY A 105 -7.05 4.06 16.17
CA GLY A 105 -6.35 3.26 17.19
C GLY A 105 -4.94 2.78 16.79
N PHE A 106 -4.37 3.30 15.70
CA PHE A 106 -2.97 3.07 15.33
C PHE A 106 -2.05 3.34 16.53
N LYS A 107 -1.36 2.29 16.97
CA LYS A 107 -0.31 2.39 17.98
C LYS A 107 0.95 2.89 17.28
N ARG A 108 1.45 4.04 17.73
CA ARG A 108 2.67 4.66 17.22
C ARG A 108 3.90 3.80 17.54
N SER A 109 4.11 2.76 16.73
CA SER A 109 5.30 1.91 16.75
C SER A 109 6.53 2.62 16.20
N TRP A 110 6.34 3.79 15.58
CA TRP A 110 7.37 4.72 15.10
C TRP A 110 6.93 6.17 15.36
N PRO A 111 7.86 7.14 15.37
CA PRO A 111 7.51 8.55 15.53
C PRO A 111 6.63 9.03 14.37
N VAL A 112 5.60 9.82 14.69
CA VAL A 112 4.69 10.42 13.71
C VAL A 112 4.60 11.91 13.99
N GLU A 113 4.93 12.70 12.99
CA GLU A 113 4.94 14.16 13.00
C GLU A 113 3.97 14.65 11.92
N GLY A 114 2.71 14.87 12.29
CA GLY A 114 1.66 15.20 11.33
C GLY A 114 1.37 14.04 10.37
N ASP A 115 1.68 14.24 9.10
CA ASP A 115 1.60 13.28 8.00
C ASP A 115 2.98 12.69 7.62
N ARG A 116 4.00 12.90 8.45
CA ARG A 116 5.38 12.42 8.22
C ARG A 116 5.89 11.54 9.34
N THR A 117 6.99 10.84 9.06
CA THR A 117 7.79 10.14 10.06
C THR A 117 9.27 10.31 9.75
N PRO A 118 10.13 10.64 10.75
CA PRO A 118 11.57 10.78 10.53
C PRO A 118 12.24 9.46 10.15
N TYR A 119 11.60 8.32 10.41
CA TYR A 119 12.15 7.00 10.06
C TYR A 119 12.07 6.72 8.55
N TYR A 120 11.05 7.26 7.87
CA TYR A 120 10.76 7.00 6.47
C TYR A 120 10.49 8.32 5.74
N PRO A 121 11.55 9.10 5.39
CA PRO A 121 11.38 10.42 4.79
C PRO A 121 10.64 10.42 3.43
N SER A 122 10.69 9.30 2.69
CA SER A 122 9.96 9.11 1.44
C SER A 122 8.46 8.82 1.63
N ALA A 123 8.01 8.58 2.87
CA ALA A 123 6.63 8.21 3.17
C ALA A 123 5.77 9.42 3.55
N VAL A 124 4.50 9.35 3.17
CA VAL A 124 3.42 10.23 3.62
C VAL A 124 2.36 9.38 4.31
N LEU A 125 1.91 9.82 5.48
CA LEU A 125 1.00 9.08 6.35
C LEU A 125 -0.41 9.64 6.20
N VAL A 126 -1.35 8.80 5.77
CA VAL A 126 -2.77 9.15 5.67
C VAL A 126 -3.51 8.48 6.83
N SER A 127 -3.90 9.28 7.81
CA SER A 127 -4.61 8.78 9.00
C SER A 127 -6.11 8.84 8.80
N LYS A 128 -6.83 7.78 9.20
CA LYS A 128 -8.29 7.72 9.11
C LYS A 128 -8.96 8.85 9.89
N ARG A 129 -8.58 9.06 11.15
CA ARG A 129 -9.08 10.15 12.02
C ARG A 129 -10.60 10.17 12.08
N GLU A 130 -11.21 9.02 12.30
CA GLU A 130 -12.67 8.81 12.36
C GLU A 130 -13.42 9.12 11.05
N ARG A 131 -12.72 9.47 9.97
CA ARG A 131 -13.33 9.70 8.65
C ARG A 131 -13.73 8.37 7.97
N PRO A 132 -14.66 8.42 7.00
CA PRO A 132 -14.96 7.27 6.14
C PRO A 132 -13.73 6.85 5.35
N TRP A 133 -13.56 5.54 5.13
CA TRP A 133 -12.43 5.00 4.36
C TRP A 133 -12.35 5.54 2.93
N SER A 134 -13.47 5.87 2.29
CA SER A 134 -13.46 6.51 0.96
C SER A 134 -12.63 7.79 0.96
N VAL A 135 -12.83 8.68 1.93
CA VAL A 135 -12.08 9.95 2.05
C VAL A 135 -10.58 9.70 2.26
N VAL A 136 -10.23 8.67 3.04
CA VAL A 136 -8.85 8.28 3.30
C VAL A 136 -8.18 7.76 2.03
N MET A 137 -8.89 6.93 1.26
CA MET A 137 -8.39 6.38 0.00
C MET A 137 -8.27 7.44 -1.09
N ASP A 138 -9.20 8.39 -1.17
CA ASP A 138 -9.13 9.52 -2.11
C ASP A 138 -7.92 10.42 -1.79
N GLU A 139 -7.63 10.67 -0.51
CA GLU A 139 -6.44 11.40 -0.08
C GLU A 139 -5.15 10.64 -0.43
N ALA A 140 -5.12 9.33 -0.22
CA ALA A 140 -3.99 8.48 -0.59
C ALA A 140 -3.74 8.49 -2.10
N GLU A 141 -4.79 8.44 -2.92
CA GLU A 141 -4.68 8.57 -4.38
C GLU A 141 -4.13 9.95 -4.80
N SER A 142 -4.61 11.03 -4.18
CA SER A 142 -4.11 12.38 -4.46
C SER A 142 -2.62 12.53 -4.14
N ILE A 143 -2.15 11.90 -3.08
CA ILE A 143 -0.73 11.91 -2.68
C ILE A 143 0.11 11.04 -3.62
N LEU A 144 -0.44 9.93 -4.10
CA LEU A 144 0.23 9.03 -5.04
C LEU A 144 0.46 9.71 -6.41
N ALA A 145 -0.51 10.51 -6.88
CA ALA A 145 -0.54 11.02 -8.25
C ALA A 145 0.77 11.68 -8.75
N PRO A 146 1.47 12.53 -7.97
CA PRO A 146 2.73 13.14 -8.41
C PRO A 146 3.88 12.15 -8.64
N TRP A 147 3.88 10.98 -7.99
CA TRP A 147 4.95 9.98 -8.12
C TRP A 147 4.78 9.08 -9.34
N VAL A 148 3.54 8.94 -9.82
CA VAL A 148 3.19 7.99 -10.90
C VAL A 148 2.81 8.68 -12.20
N THR A 149 2.63 10.00 -12.18
CA THR A 149 2.45 10.79 -13.40
C THR A 149 3.81 10.97 -14.06
N LYS A 150 4.07 10.24 -15.14
CA LYS A 150 5.23 10.52 -16.00
C LYS A 150 5.10 11.95 -16.52
N VAL A 151 6.09 12.80 -16.24
CA VAL A 151 6.34 13.97 -17.08
C VAL A 151 6.59 13.41 -18.47
N SER A 152 5.65 13.64 -19.38
CA SER A 152 5.82 13.43 -20.81
C SER A 152 6.93 14.39 -21.27
N GLY A 153 8.18 13.90 -21.18
CA GLY A 153 9.37 14.51 -21.76
C GLY A 153 9.77 13.76 -23.02
#